data_AF-A0A3D2H743-F1
#
_entry.id   AF-A0A3D2H743-F1
#
_cell.length_a   1.000
_cell.length_b   1.000
_cell.length_c   1.000
_cell.angle_alpha   90.00
_cell.angle_beta   90.00
_cell.angle_gamma   90.00
#
_symmetry.space_group_name_H-M   'P 1'
#
loop_
_entity.id
_entity.type
_entity.pdbx_description
1 polymer ?
#
loop_
_entity_poly.entity_id
_entity_poly.type
_entity_poly.pdbx_seq_one_letter_code
_entity_poly.pdbx_strand_id
1 'polypeptide(L)' 'MPTDQIIQHLAKHGERLDTEIAHAIGIPLPVAHLHLKQLTANGKVMSCHVTRFVEGIKTEGITCRLVGHIPKVAPGKKTM' A
#
# COMPACT_ATOMS: atom_id res chain seq x y z
N MET A 1 8.57 11.03 9.45
CA MET A 1 7.66 11.81 8.59
C MET A 1 6.54 10.89 8.11
N PRO A 2 5.37 11.38 7.65
CA PRO A 2 4.26 10.52 7.21
C PRO A 2 4.69 9.51 6.12
N THR A 3 5.65 9.86 5.27
CA THR A 3 6.26 8.98 4.27
C THR A 3 6.98 7.75 4.85
N ASP A 4 7.69 7.89 5.97
CA ASP A 4 8.36 6.76 6.63
C ASP A 4 7.34 5.79 7.22
N GLN A 5 6.25 6.32 7.77
CA GLN A 5 5.15 5.51 8.32
C GLN A 5 4.45 4.72 7.21
N ILE A 6 4.24 5.32 6.03
CA ILE A 6 3.72 4.61 4.85
C ILE A 6 4.63 3.45 4.46
N ILE A 7 5.94 3.69 4.36
CA ILE A 7 6.92 2.63 4.01
C ILE A 7 6.91 1.52 5.06
N GLN A 8 6.93 1.87 6.34
CA GLN A 8 6.93 0.88 7.43
C GLN A 8 5.63 0.07 7.46
N HIS A 9 4.50 0.72 7.22
CA HIS A 9 3.20 0.05 7.12
C HIS A 9 3.16 -0.93 5.95
N LEU A 10 3.60 -0.51 4.76
CA LEU A 10 3.69 -1.37 3.57
C LEU A 10 4.68 -2.52 3.74
N ALA A 11 5.81 -2.29 4.41
CA ALA A 11 6.78 -3.35 4.71
C ALA A 11 6.24 -4.40 5.69
N LYS A 12 5.37 -4.00 6.61
CA LYS A 12 4.77 -4.91 7.60
C LYS A 12 3.57 -5.68 7.04
N HIS A 13 2.75 -5.02 6.22
CA HIS A 13 1.46 -5.55 5.78
C HIS A 13 1.40 -5.94 4.30
N GLY A 14 2.43 -5.63 3.52
CA GLY A 14 2.48 -5.88 2.08
C GLY A 14 1.72 -4.84 1.27
N GLU A 15 1.06 -5.30 0.19
CA GLU A 15 0.22 -4.46 -0.64
C GLU A 15 -1.05 -4.01 0.11
N ARG A 16 -1.35 -2.71 0.08
CA ARG A 16 -2.52 -2.10 0.73
C ARG A 16 -3.17 -1.04 -0.13
N LEU A 17 -4.47 -0.81 0.09
CA LEU A 17 -5.17 0.31 -0.53
C LEU A 17 -4.73 1.64 0.07
N ASP A 18 -4.72 2.68 -0.75
CA ASP A 18 -4.55 4.08 -0.35
C ASP A 18 -5.49 4.49 0.79
N THR A 19 -6.73 4.01 0.79
CA THR A 19 -7.72 4.24 1.86
C THR A 19 -7.34 3.53 3.17
N GLU A 20 -6.84 2.29 3.10
CA GLU A 20 -6.35 1.56 4.27
C GLU A 20 -5.10 2.22 4.85
N ILE A 21 -4.18 2.67 3.99
CA ILE A 21 -2.95 3.36 4.40
C ILE A 21 -3.29 4.69 5.08
N ALA A 22 -4.20 5.47 4.49
CA ALA A 22 -4.66 6.73 5.07
C ALA A 22 -5.26 6.52 6.47
N HIS A 23 -6.13 5.51 6.61
CA HIS A 23 -6.74 5.15 7.89
C HIS A 23 -5.70 4.69 8.91
N ALA A 24 -4.78 3.80 8.52
CA ALA A 24 -3.79 3.22 9.43
C ALA A 24 -2.79 4.25 9.99
N ILE A 25 -2.51 5.30 9.22
CA ILE A 25 -1.58 6.37 9.60
C ILE A 25 -2.32 7.53 10.28
N GLY A 26 -3.65 7.62 10.11
CA GLY A 26 -4.47 8.70 10.65
C GLY A 26 -4.34 9.99 9.86
N ILE A 27 -4.14 9.90 8.54
CA ILE A 27 -4.05 11.07 7.64
C ILE A 27 -5.22 11.10 6.66
N PRO A 28 -5.64 12.30 6.18
CA PRO A 28 -6.64 12.41 5.13
C PRO A 28 -6.19 11.75 3.82
N LEU A 29 -7.14 11.18 3.07
CA LEU A 29 -6.86 10.52 1.78
C LEU A 29 -6.09 11.40 0.77
N PRO A 30 -6.41 12.71 0.61
CA PRO A 30 -5.64 13.57 -0.30
C PRO A 30 -4.17 13.75 0.13
N VAL A 31 -3.91 13.74 1.43
CA VAL A 31 -2.55 13.83 1.99
C VAL A 31 -1.81 12.52 1.76
N ALA A 32 -2.48 11.38 1.95
CA ALA A 32 -1.92 10.07 1.60
C ALA A 32 -1.56 10.00 0.11
N HIS A 33 -2.44 10.45 -0.79
CA HIS A 33 -2.15 10.52 -2.23
C HIS A 33 -0.94 11.39 -2.57
N LEU A 34 -0.79 12.55 -1.91
CA LEU A 34 0.38 13.40 -2.12
C LEU A 34 1.68 12.66 -1.76
N HIS A 35 1.72 12.03 -0.59
CA HIS A 35 2.90 11.28 -0.15
C HIS A 35 3.14 10.02 -0.97
N LEU A 36 2.10 9.30 -1.39
CA LEU A 36 2.22 8.14 -2.27
C LEU A 36 2.78 8.55 -3.64
N LYS A 37 2.29 9.65 -4.24
CA LYS A 37 2.86 10.19 -5.48
C LYS A 37 4.33 10.55 -5.33
N GLN A 38 4.72 11.17 -4.21
CA GLN A 38 6.12 11.46 -3.92
C GLN A 38 6.97 10.17 -3.81
N LEU A 39 6.46 9.15 -3.12
CA LEU A 39 7.15 7.86 -2.96
C LEU A 39 7.26 7.09 -4.27
N THR A 40 6.26 7.19 -5.14
CA THR A 40 6.28 6.59 -6.48
C THR A 40 7.22 7.32 -7.42
N ALA A 41 7.25 8.66 -7.40
CA ALA A 41 8.24 9.44 -8.14
C ALA A 41 9.68 9.10 -7.70
N ASN A 42 9.88 8.82 -6.41
CA ASN A 42 11.16 8.40 -5.85
C ASN A 42 11.49 6.91 -6.06
N GLY A 43 10.63 6.14 -6.74
CA GLY A 43 10.84 4.71 -7.00
C GLY A 43 10.78 3.81 -5.76
N LYS A 44 10.26 4.30 -4.62
CA LYS A 44 10.14 3.52 -3.38
C LYS A 44 8.86 2.70 -3.32
N VAL A 45 7.76 3.22 -3.86
CA VAL A 45 6.43 2.59 -3.83
C VAL A 45 5.89 2.47 -5.24
N MET A 46 5.35 1.30 -5.57
CA MET A 46 4.60 1.07 -6.79
C MET A 46 3.11 1.21 -6.50
N SER A 47 2.44 2.10 -7.24
CA SER A 47 0.99 2.30 -7.18
C SER A 47 0.32 1.72 -8.42
N CYS A 48 -0.79 0.99 -8.25
CA CYS A 48 -1.59 0.44 -9.34
C CYS A 48 -3.06 0.84 -9.16
N HIS A 49 -3.72 1.24 -10.24
CA HIS A 49 -5.15 1.49 -10.22
C HIS A 49 -5.87 0.14 -10.22
N VAL A 50 -6.74 -0.06 -9.24
CA VAL A 50 -7.54 -1.28 -9.13
C VAL A 50 -9.02 -0.94 -9.18
N THR A 51 -9.76 -1.80 -9.84
CA THR A 51 -11.22 -1.85 -9.73
C THR A 51 -11.56 -3.08 -8.91
N ARG A 52 -12.19 -2.89 -7.76
CA ARG A 52 -12.70 -3.97 -6.90
C ARG A 52 -14.22 -3.95 -6.94
N PHE A 53 -14.84 -5.12 -6.93
CA PHE A 53 -16.28 -5.27 -6.75
C PHE A 53 -16.52 -5.72 -5.31
N VAL A 54 -16.95 -4.80 -4.45
CA VAL A 54 -17.31 -5.10 -3.07
C VAL A 54 -18.83 -5.21 -3.03
N GLU A 55 -19.35 -6.39 -2.69
CA GLU A 55 -20.80 -6.66 -2.65
C GLU A 55 -21.53 -6.32 -3.96
N GLY A 56 -20.85 -6.52 -5.10
CA GLY A 56 -21.38 -6.21 -6.43
C GLY A 56 -21.25 -4.74 -6.85
N ILE A 57 -20.76 -3.85 -5.97
CA ILE A 57 -20.55 -2.44 -6.25
C ILE A 57 -19.13 -2.21 -6.77
N LYS A 58 -19.01 -1.62 -7.96
CA LYS A 58 -17.73 -1.21 -8.55
C LYS A 58 -17.12 -0.11 -7.68
N THR A 59 -15.97 -0.40 -7.08
CA THR A 59 -15.16 0.52 -6.29
C THR A 59 -13.79 0.67 -6.96
N GLU A 60 -13.44 1.90 -7.31
CA GLU A 60 -12.12 2.21 -7.86
C GLU A 60 -11.20 2.69 -6.72
N GLY A 61 -9.95 2.24 -6.73
CA GLY A 61 -8.97 2.59 -5.71
C GLY A 61 -7.55 2.40 -6.21
N ILE A 62 -6.57 2.71 -5.34
CA ILE A 62 -5.16 2.59 -5.69
C ILE A 62 -4.52 1.60 -4.72
N THR A 63 -4.01 0.48 -5.22
CA THR A 63 -3.15 -0.39 -4.42
C THR A 63 -1.72 0.12 -4.46
N CYS A 64 -1.07 0.09 -3.31
CA CYS A 64 0.30 0.52 -3.13
C CYS A 64 1.10 -0.61 -2.52
N ARG A 65 2.28 -0.89 -3.08
CA ARG A 65 3.24 -1.87 -2.56
C ARG A 65 4.66 -1.32 -2.57
N LEU A 66 5.50 -1.81 -1.67
CA LEU A 66 6.91 -1.40 -1.62
C LEU A 66 7.69 -2.05 -2.77
N VAL A 67 8.49 -1.27 -3.51
CA VAL A 67 9.31 -1.77 -4.63
C VAL A 67 10.41 -2.67 -4.10
N GLY A 68 10.60 -3.83 -4.73
CA GLY A 68 11.65 -4.80 -4.34
C GLY A 68 11.43 -5.47 -2.98
N HIS A 69 10.27 -5.27 -2.34
CA HIS A 69 9.98 -5.88 -1.06
C HIS A 69 9.44 -7.30 -1.25
N ILE A 70 10.27 -8.28 -0.89
CA ILE A 70 9.87 -9.68 -0.81
C ILE A 70 9.41 -9.93 0.63
N PRO A 71 8.11 -10.18 0.87
CA PRO A 71 7.64 -10.47 2.22
C PRO A 71 8.36 -11.70 2.75
N LYS A 72 8.81 -11.64 4.01
CA LYS A 72 9.43 -12.81 4.67
C LYS A 72 8.46 -13.98 4.61
N VAL A 73 8.96 -15.15 4.24
CA VAL A 73 8.18 -16.40 4.20
C VAL A 73 7.49 -16.58 5.54
N ALA A 74 6.16 -16.65 5.53
CA ALA A 74 5.40 -16.91 6.75
C ALA A 74 5.88 -18.25 7.36
N PRO A 75 6.08 -18.33 8.69
CA PRO A 75 6.46 -19.58 9.34
C PRO A 75 5.39 -20.64 9.03
N GLY A 76 5.77 -21.73 8.36
CA GLY A 76 4.86 -22.82 8.00
C GLY A 76 4.67 -23.10 6.51
N LYS A 77 5.22 -22.30 5.59
CA LYS A 77 5.38 -22.78 4.20
C LYS A 77 6.45 -23.86 4.18
N LYS A 78 6.04 -25.11 3.92
CA LYS A 78 7.00 -26.17 3.58
C LYS A 78 7.75 -25.74 2.33
N THR A 79 9.07 -25.65 2.44
CA THR A 79 9.98 -25.63 1.30
C THR A 79 9.69 -26.89 0.50
N MET A 80 9.28 -26.75 -0.78
CA MET A 80 9.36 -27.86 -1.73
C MET A 80 10.80 -27.99 -2.21
#